data_AF-A0A8T6XY24-F1
#
_entry.id   AF-A0A8T6XY24-F1
#
_cell.length_a   1.000
_cell.length_b   1.000
_cell.length_c   1.000
_cell.angle_alpha   90.00
_cell.angle_beta   90.00
_cell.angle_gamma   90.00
#
_symmetry.space_group_name_H-M   'P 1'
#
loop_
_entity.id
_entity.type
_entity.pdbx_description
1 polymer ?
#
loop_
_entity_poly.entity_id
_entity_poly.type
_entity_poly.pdbx_seq_one_letter_code
_entity_poly.pdbx_strand_id
1 'polypeptide(L)'
;MRVQTMALTALVPVVGALVFMGEPSSGTVPPAGEVVPELMALFVTGALLHVFGFVLNEWADLEVDRASKDLQDKPLVSGAISPDEAKWIAVLAAVGTFLALGFVTFDPWAHGALLGSVLLGGAYDLWGKRMPLDVLLAGSITLLLLSGAIALGGFDPTYAPHITLLLCVGG
;
A
#
# COMPACT_ATOMS: atom_id res chain seq x y z
N MET A 1 -1.15 9.19 -13.98
CA MET A 1 -0.36 8.29 -13.10
C MET A 1 1.15 8.59 -13.16
N ARG A 2 1.76 8.95 -12.02
CA ARG A 2 3.22 9.09 -11.91
C ARG A 2 3.86 7.70 -11.73
N VAL A 3 4.14 7.01 -12.83
CA VAL A 3 4.73 5.65 -12.81
C VAL A 3 6.02 5.58 -11.97
N GLN A 4 6.76 6.68 -11.91
CA GLN A 4 8.01 6.82 -11.17
C GLN A 4 7.82 6.64 -9.66
N THR A 5 6.69 7.09 -9.09
CA THR A 5 6.39 6.94 -7.66
C THR A 5 5.78 5.58 -7.33
N MET A 6 5.28 4.85 -8.34
CA MET A 6 4.72 3.51 -8.16
C MET A 6 5.77 2.53 -7.65
N ALA A 7 6.98 2.60 -8.21
CA ALA A 7 8.08 1.74 -7.78
C ALA A 7 8.40 1.91 -6.28
N LEU A 8 8.33 3.13 -5.76
CA LEU A 8 8.59 3.41 -4.35
C LEU A 8 7.51 2.78 -3.45
N THR A 9 6.22 2.99 -3.75
CA THR A 9 5.13 2.37 -2.98
C THR A 9 5.14 0.84 -3.10
N ALA A 10 5.44 0.31 -4.29
CA ALA A 10 5.53 -1.12 -4.55
C ALA A 10 6.63 -1.80 -3.72
N LEU A 11 7.73 -1.09 -3.44
CA LEU A 11 8.81 -1.62 -2.61
C LEU A 11 8.50 -1.61 -1.11
N VAL A 12 7.53 -0.84 -0.63
CA VAL A 12 7.22 -0.76 0.82
C VAL A 12 6.94 -2.12 1.47
N PRO A 13 6.00 -2.96 0.98
CA PRO A 13 5.77 -4.27 1.58
C PRO A 13 6.95 -5.23 1.36
N VAL A 14 7.72 -5.06 0.28
CA VAL A 14 8.94 -5.84 0.02
C VAL A 14 10.01 -5.54 1.06
N VAL A 15 10.24 -4.26 1.36
CA VAL A 15 11.15 -3.81 2.41
C VAL A 15 10.67 -4.30 3.77
N GLY A 16 9.37 -4.20 4.04
CA GLY A 16 8.77 -4.77 5.26
C GLY A 16 9.10 -6.26 5.41
N ALA A 17 8.88 -7.05 4.38
CA ALA A 17 9.25 -8.47 4.40
C ALA A 17 10.75 -8.67 4.63
N LEU A 18 11.62 -8.03 3.85
CA LEU A 18 13.07 -8.23 3.93
C LEU A 18 13.68 -7.82 5.28
N VAL A 19 13.15 -6.77 5.93
CA VAL A 19 13.64 -6.32 7.24
C VAL A 19 13.33 -7.34 8.33
N PHE A 20 12.21 -8.06 8.24
CA PHE A 20 11.75 -9.00 9.27
C PHE A 20 11.96 -10.47 8.89
N MET A 21 12.34 -10.76 7.63
CA MET A 21 12.73 -12.08 7.14
C MET A 21 14.08 -12.48 7.74
N GLY A 22 14.04 -13.01 8.97
CA GLY A 22 15.24 -13.37 9.75
C GLY A 22 15.06 -13.25 11.27
N GLU A 23 13.91 -12.80 11.77
CA GLU A 23 13.60 -12.87 13.19
C GLU A 23 13.30 -14.32 13.66
N PRO A 24 13.56 -14.64 14.95
CA PRO A 24 14.16 -15.92 15.36
C PRO A 24 13.27 -17.17 15.35
N SER A 25 12.01 -17.07 14.90
CA SER A 25 11.03 -18.15 15.07
C SER A 25 11.34 -19.39 14.21
N SER A 26 12.09 -19.24 13.11
CA SER A 26 12.46 -20.34 12.21
C SER A 26 13.97 -20.68 12.20
N GLY A 27 14.84 -19.82 12.74
CA GLY A 27 16.29 -20.04 12.84
C GLY A 27 17.05 -20.15 11.51
N THR A 28 16.37 -20.02 10.36
CA THR A 28 16.97 -20.11 9.03
C THR A 28 16.38 -19.02 8.13
N VAL A 29 17.23 -18.10 7.66
CA VAL A 29 16.89 -17.21 6.56
C VAL A 29 16.85 -18.07 5.28
N PRO A 30 15.71 -18.17 4.57
CA PRO A 30 15.68 -18.88 3.31
C PRO A 30 16.65 -18.22 2.33
N PRO A 31 17.34 -18.98 1.46
CA PRO A 31 18.10 -18.40 0.36
C PRO A 31 17.23 -17.42 -0.42
N ALA A 32 17.77 -16.26 -0.80
CA ALA A 32 17.00 -15.22 -1.49
C ALA A 32 16.28 -15.73 -2.75
N GLY A 33 16.81 -16.78 -3.41
CA GLY A 33 16.20 -17.44 -4.56
C GLY A 33 14.90 -18.18 -4.28
N GLU A 34 14.67 -18.62 -3.03
CA GLU A 34 13.48 -19.38 -2.62
C GLU A 34 12.29 -18.47 -2.31
N VAL A 35 12.52 -17.18 -2.01
CA VAL A 35 11.49 -16.20 -1.65
C VAL A 35 11.19 -15.18 -2.77
N VAL A 36 11.83 -15.30 -3.93
CA VAL A 36 11.62 -14.37 -5.06
C VAL A 36 10.15 -14.29 -5.47
N PRO A 37 9.39 -15.41 -5.62
CA PRO A 37 7.98 -15.35 -5.98
C PRO A 37 7.15 -14.53 -5.01
N GLU A 38 7.39 -14.68 -3.71
CA GLU A 38 6.71 -13.99 -2.63
C GLU A 38 7.05 -12.50 -2.62
N LEU A 39 8.33 -12.14 -2.80
CA LEU A 39 8.76 -10.75 -2.93
C LEU A 39 8.16 -10.09 -4.18
N MET A 40 8.00 -10.82 -5.28
CA MET A 40 7.30 -10.33 -6.49
C MET A 40 5.81 -10.13 -6.23
N ALA A 41 5.16 -11.06 -5.52
CA ALA A 41 3.75 -10.91 -5.13
C ALA A 41 3.55 -9.71 -4.19
N LEU A 42 4.46 -9.47 -3.24
CA LEU A 42 4.46 -8.27 -2.39
C LEU A 42 4.69 -6.99 -3.20
N PHE A 43 5.59 -7.01 -4.18
CA PHE A 43 5.79 -5.87 -5.08
C PHE A 43 4.49 -5.55 -5.84
N VAL A 44 3.82 -6.56 -6.38
CA VAL A 44 2.52 -6.42 -7.05
C VAL A 44 1.45 -5.91 -6.07
N THR A 45 1.45 -6.38 -4.82
CA THR A 45 0.55 -5.91 -3.75
C THR A 45 0.69 -4.39 -3.56
N GLY A 46 1.91 -3.89 -3.39
CA GLY A 46 2.17 -2.46 -3.22
C GLY A 46 1.92 -1.64 -4.50
N ALA A 47 2.19 -2.21 -5.68
CA ALA A 47 1.90 -1.56 -6.96
C ALA A 47 0.38 -1.39 -7.18
N LEU A 48 -0.42 -2.42 -6.88
CA LEU A 48 -1.89 -2.34 -6.97
C LEU A 48 -2.47 -1.36 -5.95
N LEU A 49 -1.92 -1.31 -4.73
CA LEU A 49 -2.33 -0.30 -3.75
C LEU A 49 -2.00 1.13 -4.21
N HIS A 50 -0.87 1.32 -4.89
CA HIS A 50 -0.54 2.61 -5.51
C HIS A 50 -1.55 3.00 -6.60
N VAL A 51 -1.93 2.05 -7.46
CA VAL A 51 -2.97 2.27 -8.47
C VAL A 51 -4.30 2.65 -7.81
N PHE A 52 -4.70 1.93 -6.76
CA PHE A 52 -5.89 2.26 -5.97
C PHE A 52 -5.87 3.71 -5.47
N GLY A 53 -4.84 4.11 -4.73
CA GLY A 53 -4.78 5.45 -4.13
C GLY A 53 -4.73 6.56 -5.19
N PHE A 54 -3.92 6.41 -6.23
CA PHE A 54 -3.82 7.45 -7.26
C PHE A 54 -5.10 7.58 -8.10
N VAL A 55 -5.74 6.47 -8.46
CA VAL A 55 -6.98 6.53 -9.24
C VAL A 55 -8.13 7.05 -8.38
N LEU A 56 -8.22 6.63 -7.11
CA LEU A 56 -9.21 7.16 -6.18
C LEU A 56 -9.01 8.66 -5.95
N ASN A 57 -7.77 9.11 -5.79
CA ASN A 57 -7.44 10.52 -5.66
C ASN A 57 -7.85 11.33 -6.90
N GLU A 58 -7.49 10.88 -8.11
CA GLU A 58 -7.88 11.56 -9.36
C GLU A 58 -9.42 11.59 -9.52
N TRP A 59 -10.11 10.53 -9.10
CA TRP A 59 -11.56 10.49 -9.11
C TRP A 59 -12.18 11.49 -8.11
N ALA A 60 -11.66 11.56 -6.89
CA ALA A 60 -12.12 12.48 -5.85
C ALA A 60 -11.88 13.95 -6.23
N ASP A 61 -10.79 14.23 -6.96
CA ASP A 61 -10.40 15.57 -7.39
C ASP A 61 -11.04 16.04 -8.69
N LEU A 62 -11.83 15.21 -9.37
CA LEU A 62 -12.27 15.47 -10.74
C LEU A 62 -12.87 16.87 -10.96
N GLU A 63 -13.74 17.33 -10.06
CA GLU A 63 -14.37 18.65 -10.16
C GLU A 63 -13.37 19.80 -9.98
N VAL A 64 -12.42 19.64 -9.05
CA VAL A 64 -11.37 20.62 -8.77
C VAL A 64 -10.36 20.66 -9.91
N ASP A 65 -9.95 19.48 -10.40
CA ASP A 65 -9.00 19.32 -11.50
C ASP A 65 -9.55 19.92 -12.81
N ARG A 66 -10.85 19.79 -13.07
CA ARG A 66 -11.52 20.41 -14.23
C ARG A 66 -11.43 21.93 -14.24
N ALA A 67 -11.38 22.58 -13.08
CA ALA A 67 -11.25 24.02 -12.98
C ALA A 67 -9.82 24.51 -13.26
N SER A 68 -8.82 23.63 -13.22
CA SER A 68 -7.42 23.97 -13.46
C SER A 68 -7.05 23.87 -14.94
N LYS A 69 -6.47 24.94 -15.49
CA LYS A 69 -6.00 24.96 -16.90
C LYS A 69 -4.86 23.98 -17.15
N ASP A 70 -4.05 23.68 -16.14
CA ASP A 70 -2.84 22.86 -16.28
C ASP A 70 -3.13 21.36 -16.22
N LEU A 71 -4.37 20.96 -15.87
CA LEU A 71 -4.73 19.57 -15.60
C LEU A 71 -5.67 18.97 -16.66
N GLN A 72 -5.89 19.68 -17.77
CA GLN A 72 -6.82 19.28 -18.83
C GLN A 72 -6.41 17.97 -19.53
N ASP A 73 -5.11 17.65 -19.54
CA ASP A 73 -4.57 16.43 -20.15
C ASP A 73 -4.71 15.18 -19.24
N LYS A 74 -5.17 15.32 -17.98
CA LYS A 74 -5.40 14.16 -17.12
C LYS A 74 -6.46 13.24 -17.75
N PRO A 75 -6.32 11.89 -17.67
CA PRO A 75 -7.24 10.96 -18.32
C PRO A 75 -8.72 11.17 -17.95
N LEU A 76 -9.02 11.43 -16.67
CA LEU A 76 -10.40 11.68 -16.22
C LEU A 76 -10.93 13.07 -16.62
N VAL A 77 -10.06 14.08 -16.71
CA VAL A 77 -10.45 15.46 -17.05
C VAL A 77 -10.72 15.57 -18.55
N SER A 78 -9.82 15.02 -19.36
CA SER A 78 -9.96 14.95 -20.83
C SER A 78 -11.07 14.00 -21.29
N GLY A 79 -11.59 13.14 -20.41
CA GLY A 79 -12.62 12.15 -20.73
C GLY A 79 -12.11 10.90 -21.43
N ALA A 80 -10.79 10.69 -21.49
CA ALA A 80 -10.19 9.44 -21.98
C ALA A 80 -10.57 8.22 -21.12
N ILE A 81 -10.87 8.45 -19.84
CA ILE A 81 -11.45 7.46 -18.92
C ILE A 81 -12.66 8.10 -18.26
N SER A 82 -13.80 7.40 -18.24
CA SER A 82 -15.01 7.87 -17.57
C SER A 82 -14.88 7.78 -16.04
N PRO A 83 -15.63 8.61 -15.27
CA PRO A 83 -15.58 8.56 -13.82
C PRO A 83 -15.97 7.21 -13.22
N ASP A 84 -16.87 6.47 -13.87
CA ASP A 84 -17.29 5.14 -13.40
C ASP A 84 -16.25 4.07 -13.71
N GLU A 85 -15.55 4.14 -14.85
CA GLU A 85 -14.39 3.29 -15.12
C GLU A 85 -13.28 3.52 -14.09
N ALA A 86 -13.01 4.78 -13.73
CA ALA A 86 -12.01 5.10 -12.70
C ALA A 86 -12.36 4.47 -11.33
N LYS A 87 -13.62 4.54 -10.90
CA LYS A 87 -14.07 3.85 -9.67
C LYS A 87 -13.83 2.35 -9.75
N TRP A 88 -14.19 1.71 -10.87
CA TRP A 88 -13.99 0.28 -11.05
C TRP A 88 -12.51 -0.08 -11.03
N ILE A 89 -11.64 0.70 -11.67
CA ILE A 89 -10.19 0.51 -11.63
C ILE A 89 -9.69 0.59 -10.18
N ALA A 90 -10.11 1.58 -9.41
CA ALA A 90 -9.72 1.71 -8.00
C ALA A 90 -10.18 0.50 -7.17
N VAL A 91 -11.44 0.09 -7.30
CA VAL A 91 -11.99 -1.08 -6.58
C VAL A 91 -11.27 -2.37 -6.97
N LEU A 92 -11.05 -2.60 -8.27
CA LEU A 92 -10.35 -3.80 -8.75
C LEU A 92 -8.89 -3.81 -8.30
N ALA A 93 -8.22 -2.66 -8.26
CA ALA A 93 -6.87 -2.54 -7.73
C ALA A 93 -6.83 -2.83 -6.22
N ALA A 94 -7.80 -2.33 -5.45
CA ALA A 94 -7.93 -2.63 -4.02
C ALA A 94 -8.18 -4.13 -3.78
N VAL A 95 -9.11 -4.75 -4.49
CA VAL A 95 -9.33 -6.21 -4.39
C VAL A 95 -8.08 -6.98 -4.81
N GLY A 96 -7.45 -6.54 -5.90
CA GLY A 96 -6.24 -7.14 -6.43
C GLY A 96 -5.07 -7.13 -5.44
N THR A 97 -4.94 -6.09 -4.60
CA THR A 97 -3.88 -6.06 -3.57
C THR A 97 -4.05 -7.19 -2.55
N PHE A 98 -5.29 -7.50 -2.13
CA PHE A 98 -5.56 -8.64 -1.24
C PHE A 98 -5.31 -9.99 -1.92
N LEU A 99 -5.70 -10.12 -3.19
CA LEU A 99 -5.44 -11.35 -3.95
C LEU A 99 -3.94 -11.58 -4.12
N ALA A 100 -3.18 -10.53 -4.41
CA ALA A 100 -1.72 -10.58 -4.52
C ALA A 100 -1.06 -11.00 -3.20
N LEU A 101 -1.49 -10.42 -2.07
CA LEU A 101 -1.00 -10.80 -0.74
C LEU A 101 -1.37 -12.26 -0.40
N GLY A 102 -2.55 -12.72 -0.82
CA GLY A 102 -3.02 -14.10 -0.63
C GLY A 102 -2.14 -15.16 -1.28
N PHE A 103 -1.36 -14.81 -2.31
CA PHE A 103 -0.35 -15.71 -2.88
C PHE A 103 0.87 -15.89 -1.96
N VAL A 104 1.09 -14.99 -1.01
CA VAL A 104 2.22 -15.02 -0.07
C VAL A 104 1.79 -15.68 1.24
N THR A 105 0.66 -15.25 1.80
CA THR A 105 0.20 -15.68 3.12
C THR A 105 -1.32 -15.68 3.19
N PHE A 106 -1.88 -16.44 4.14
CA PHE A 106 -3.29 -16.32 4.57
C PHE A 106 -3.41 -15.81 6.01
N ASP A 107 -2.32 -15.27 6.57
CA ASP A 107 -2.32 -14.72 7.92
C ASP A 107 -3.32 -13.55 8.04
N PRO A 108 -4.30 -13.64 8.96
CA PRO A 108 -5.32 -12.59 9.12
C PRO A 108 -4.74 -11.24 9.56
N TRP A 109 -3.60 -11.22 10.25
CA TRP A 109 -2.95 -9.98 10.69
C TRP A 109 -2.29 -9.25 9.53
N ALA A 110 -1.67 -9.97 8.58
CA ALA A 110 -1.12 -9.36 7.36
C ALA A 110 -2.24 -8.70 6.54
N HIS A 111 -3.37 -9.39 6.38
CA HIS A 111 -4.54 -8.85 5.68
C HIS A 111 -5.21 -7.72 6.45
N GLY A 112 -5.25 -7.79 7.79
CA GLY A 112 -5.75 -6.72 8.64
C GLY A 112 -4.92 -5.44 8.52
N ALA A 113 -3.59 -5.55 8.47
CA ALA A 113 -2.69 -4.43 8.23
C ALA A 113 -2.89 -3.85 6.83
N LEU A 114 -2.99 -4.70 5.78
CA LEU A 114 -3.28 -4.23 4.42
C LEU A 114 -4.65 -3.53 4.33
N LEU A 115 -5.68 -4.07 4.99
CA LEU A 115 -6.99 -3.44 5.06
C LEU A 115 -6.92 -2.06 5.72
N GLY A 116 -6.22 -1.95 6.85
CA GLY A 116 -5.98 -0.65 7.47
C GLY A 116 -5.24 0.31 6.53
N SER A 117 -4.26 -0.17 5.77
CA SER A 117 -3.55 0.63 4.77
C SER A 117 -4.49 1.18 3.68
N VAL A 118 -5.34 0.32 3.10
CA VAL A 118 -6.37 0.71 2.11
C VAL A 118 -7.34 1.73 2.69
N LEU A 119 -7.84 1.50 3.90
CA LEU A 119 -8.81 2.38 4.56
C LEU A 119 -8.22 3.76 4.88
N LEU A 120 -7.00 3.81 5.42
CA LEU A 120 -6.33 5.08 5.73
C LEU A 120 -5.95 5.85 4.46
N GLY A 121 -5.45 5.16 3.43
CA GLY A 121 -5.13 5.78 2.14
C GLY A 121 -6.37 6.35 1.46
N GLY A 122 -7.45 5.56 1.39
CA GLY A 122 -8.72 6.04 0.85
C GLY A 122 -9.34 7.16 1.68
N ALA A 123 -9.21 7.11 3.00
CA ALA A 123 -9.66 8.20 3.86
C ALA A 123 -8.86 9.50 3.63
N TYR A 124 -7.55 9.39 3.42
CA TYR A 124 -6.72 10.52 3.04
C TYR A 124 -7.16 11.11 1.69
N ASP A 125 -7.40 10.29 0.68
CA ASP A 125 -7.80 10.80 -0.66
C ASP A 125 -9.16 11.49 -0.64
N LEU A 126 -10.11 11.00 0.18
CA LEU A 126 -11.47 11.53 0.27
C LEU A 126 -11.61 12.74 1.22
N TRP A 127 -10.84 12.79 2.32
CA TRP A 127 -11.00 13.80 3.37
C TRP A 127 -9.73 14.60 3.70
N GLY A 128 -8.55 14.10 3.35
CA GLY A 128 -7.24 14.65 3.71
C GLY A 128 -6.94 16.04 3.16
N LYS A 129 -7.79 16.59 2.29
CA LYS A 129 -7.65 17.94 1.74
C LYS A 129 -8.40 19.00 2.55
N ARG A 130 -9.22 18.59 3.52
CA ARG A 130 -9.98 19.50 4.41
C ARG A 130 -9.27 19.76 5.73
N MET A 131 -8.29 18.94 6.09
CA MET A 131 -7.52 18.99 7.32
C MET A 131 -6.12 18.42 7.04
N PRO A 132 -5.05 18.80 7.77
CA PRO A 132 -3.70 18.27 7.57
C PRO A 132 -3.61 16.81 8.06
N LEU A 133 -4.22 15.89 7.30
CA LEU A 133 -4.32 14.46 7.63
C LEU A 133 -3.19 13.65 7.00
N ASP A 134 -2.01 14.24 6.81
CA ASP A 134 -0.80 13.55 6.34
C ASP A 134 -0.45 12.35 7.22
N VAL A 135 -0.89 12.38 8.50
CA VAL A 135 -0.81 11.24 9.43
C VAL A 135 -1.57 10.00 8.94
N LEU A 136 -2.67 10.15 8.20
CA LEU A 136 -3.41 9.03 7.61
C LEU A 136 -2.62 8.41 6.46
N LEU A 137 -2.02 9.24 5.60
CA LEU A 137 -1.16 8.75 4.52
C LEU A 137 0.09 8.06 5.08
N ALA A 138 0.74 8.67 6.06
CA ALA A 138 1.88 8.06 6.75
C ALA A 138 1.48 6.72 7.40
N GLY A 139 0.35 6.70 8.12
CA GLY A 139 -0.20 5.48 8.71
C GLY A 139 -0.52 4.40 7.66
N SER A 140 -1.05 4.80 6.51
CA SER A 140 -1.30 3.88 5.39
C SER A 140 -0.01 3.21 4.90
N ILE A 141 1.07 3.98 4.71
CA ILE A 141 2.37 3.45 4.29
C ILE A 141 2.99 2.57 5.39
N THR A 142 2.88 2.97 6.66
CA THR A 142 3.37 2.17 7.79
C THR A 142 2.64 0.82 7.88
N LEU A 143 1.32 0.79 7.69
CA LEU A 143 0.54 -0.45 7.72
C LEU A 143 0.83 -1.34 6.51
N LEU A 144 1.10 -0.75 5.34
CA LEU A 144 1.56 -1.50 4.17
C LEU A 144 2.92 -2.17 4.44
N LEU A 145 3.86 -1.44 5.05
CA LEU A 145 5.15 -2.00 5.47
C LEU A 145 4.93 -3.17 6.45
N LEU A 146 4.06 -2.96 7.44
CA LEU A 146 3.73 -3.97 8.42
C LEU A 146 3.07 -5.21 7.79
N SER A 147 2.20 -5.06 6.79
CA SER A 147 1.61 -6.21 6.09
C SER A 147 2.68 -7.09 5.43
N GLY A 148 3.71 -6.49 4.83
CA GLY A 148 4.83 -7.23 4.24
C GLY A 148 5.69 -7.92 5.29
N ALA A 149 5.97 -7.21 6.40
CA ALA A 149 6.70 -7.75 7.54
C ALA A 149 6.02 -8.99 8.14
N ILE A 150 4.70 -8.92 8.37
CA ILE A 150 3.92 -10.05 8.88
C ILE A 150 3.91 -11.20 7.87
N ALA A 151 3.73 -10.90 6.59
CA ALA A 151 3.50 -11.90 5.55
C ALA A 151 4.63 -12.92 5.37
N LEU A 152 5.89 -12.48 5.53
CA LEU A 152 7.07 -13.35 5.39
C LEU A 152 7.92 -13.46 6.67
N GLY A 153 7.92 -12.44 7.52
CA GLY A 153 8.75 -12.42 8.74
C GLY A 153 8.15 -13.23 9.90
N GLY A 154 6.85 -13.53 9.85
CA GLY A 154 6.14 -14.15 10.97
C GLY A 154 5.96 -13.16 12.11
N PHE A 155 4.75 -12.66 12.30
CA PHE A 155 4.45 -11.78 13.43
C PHE A 155 3.88 -12.59 14.58
N ASP A 156 4.65 -12.72 15.65
CA ASP A 156 4.11 -13.13 16.94
C ASP A 156 3.77 -11.85 17.74
N PRO A 157 2.49 -11.63 18.08
CA PRO A 157 2.02 -10.45 18.82
C PRO A 157 2.71 -10.24 20.17
N THR A 158 3.36 -11.26 20.73
CA THR A 158 4.17 -11.11 21.95
C THR A 158 5.46 -10.31 21.75
N TYR A 159 5.93 -10.13 20.51
CA TYR A 159 7.10 -9.29 20.15
C TYR A 159 6.73 -7.86 19.72
N ALA A 160 5.45 -7.48 19.82
CA ALA A 160 4.97 -6.11 19.63
C ALA A 160 5.77 -4.99 20.32
N PRO A 161 6.42 -5.16 21.50
CA PRO A 161 7.26 -4.10 22.09
C PRO A 161 8.47 -3.70 21.23
N HIS A 162 8.95 -4.53 20.30
CA HIS A 162 10.07 -4.17 19.42
C HIS A 162 9.65 -3.25 18.27
N ILE A 163 8.40 -3.34 17.80
CA ILE A 163 7.83 -2.38 16.83
C ILE A 163 7.68 -0.99 17.45
N THR A 164 7.45 -0.91 18.76
CA THR A 164 7.43 0.37 19.49
C THR A 164 8.80 1.06 19.46
N LEU A 165 9.91 0.30 19.41
CA LEU A 165 11.26 0.86 19.39
C LEU A 165 11.57 1.61 18.08
N LEU A 166 11.05 1.16 16.93
CA LEU A 166 11.20 1.83 15.63
C LEU A 166 10.43 3.16 15.56
N LEU A 167 9.33 3.30 16.31
CA LEU A 167 8.63 4.58 16.49
C LEU A 167 9.33 5.51 17.48
N CYS A 168 10.19 4.99 18.36
CA CYS A 168 10.92 5.77 19.36
C CYS A 168 12.32 6.25 18.91
N VAL A 169 12.90 5.67 17.86
CA VAL A 169 14.26 6.05 17.38
C VAL A 169 14.20 7.18 16.31
N GLY A 170 13.01 7.61 15.90
CA GLY A 170 12.79 8.73 14.99
C GLY A 170 12.40 10.06 15.65
N GLY A 171 12.60 10.22 16.97
CA GLY A 171 12.30 11.43 17.74
C GLY A 171 13.55 12.07 18.34
#